data_AF-A0A1P8U6P2-F1
#
_entry.id   AF-A0A1P8U6P2-F1
#
_cell.length_a   1.000
_cell.length_b   1.000
_cell.length_c   1.000
_cell.angle_alpha   90.00
_cell.angle_beta   90.00
_cell.angle_gamma   90.00
#
_symmetry.space_group_name_H-M   'P 1'
#
loop_
_entity.id
_entity.type
_entity.pdbx_description
1 polymer ?
#
loop_
_entity_poly.entity_id
_entity_poly.type
_entity_poly.pdbx_seq_one_letter_code
_entity_poly.pdbx_strand_id
1 'polypeptide(L)'
;MNAQRGQEGLLPPDSVLHRAAERLAQQFAGMVSEETVERVGFESYAALARTANVSTHLPTVAEKFARDRLVALAQSRGLIGKPVPEILYVCVQNSGRSQMAADLDLDGIRTVRDEIRQHVQQLLTELTPDLTAHRS
;
A
#
# COMPACT_ATOMS: atom_id res chain seq x y z
N MET A 1 -4.87 42.47 25.54
CA MET A 1 -4.86 41.39 26.56
C MET A 1 -5.69 40.22 26.04
N ASN A 2 -5.04 39.06 25.91
CA ASN A 2 -5.57 37.70 25.81
C ASN A 2 -6.58 37.32 24.71
N ALA A 3 -6.08 36.66 23.66
CA ALA A 3 -6.68 35.44 23.10
C ALA A 3 -5.63 34.45 22.55
N GLN A 4 -4.40 34.45 23.08
CA GLN A 4 -3.30 33.57 22.65
C GLN A 4 -3.31 32.18 23.33
N ARG A 5 -4.42 31.75 23.93
CA ARG A 5 -4.48 30.58 24.86
C ARG A 5 -5.14 29.33 24.27
N GLY A 6 -4.87 29.00 23.01
CA GLY A 6 -5.49 27.83 22.35
C GLY A 6 -4.62 27.05 21.35
N GLN A 7 -3.39 27.47 21.06
CA GLN A 7 -2.57 26.87 19.98
C GLN A 7 -1.23 26.27 20.44
N GLU A 8 -0.97 26.19 21.75
CA GLU A 8 0.31 25.70 22.31
C GLU A 8 0.45 24.16 22.38
N GLY A 9 -0.32 23.41 21.60
CA GLY A 9 -0.45 21.94 21.75
C GLY A 9 -0.16 21.07 20.52
N LEU A 10 0.20 21.64 19.36
CA LEU A 10 0.54 20.85 18.17
C LEU A 10 2.03 20.59 18.17
N LEU A 11 2.41 19.45 18.73
CA LEU A 11 3.75 18.91 18.58
C LEU A 11 4.13 18.89 17.09
N PRO A 12 5.36 19.31 16.74
CA PRO A 12 5.80 19.30 15.35
C PRO A 12 5.65 17.88 14.78
N PRO A 13 5.27 17.73 13.49
CA PRO A 13 4.98 16.43 12.88
C PRO A 13 6.05 15.37 13.15
N ASP A 14 7.31 15.79 13.19
CA ASP A 14 8.47 14.93 13.47
C ASP A 14 8.38 14.26 14.85
N SER A 15 7.98 14.98 15.89
CA SER A 15 7.84 14.41 17.24
C SER A 15 6.65 13.46 17.39
N VAL A 16 5.57 13.67 16.60
CA VAL A 16 4.45 12.73 16.53
C VAL A 16 4.89 11.44 15.83
N LEU A 17 5.63 11.58 14.73
CA LEU A 17 6.14 10.47 13.94
C LEU A 17 7.20 9.66 14.69
N HIS A 18 8.10 10.31 15.43
CA HIS A 18 9.10 9.63 16.25
C HIS A 18 8.43 8.74 17.30
N ARG A 19 7.42 9.26 18.02
CA ARG A 19 6.65 8.44 18.97
C ARG A 19 5.87 7.31 18.30
N ALA A 20 5.40 7.50 17.07
CA ALA A 20 4.77 6.44 16.31
C ALA A 20 5.79 5.34 15.95
N ALA A 21 7.00 5.73 15.54
CA ALA A 21 8.10 4.80 15.28
C ALA A 21 8.51 4.03 16.54
N GLU A 22 8.64 4.69 17.69
CA GLU A 22 8.92 4.04 18.99
C GLU A 22 7.84 3.00 19.34
N ARG A 23 6.55 3.35 19.20
CA ARG A 23 5.44 2.40 19.42
C ARG A 23 5.52 1.21 18.48
N LEU A 24 5.82 1.43 17.21
CA LEU A 24 5.98 0.35 16.24
C LEU A 24 7.22 -0.50 16.59
N ALA A 25 8.32 0.10 17.02
CA ALA A 25 9.55 -0.62 17.36
C ALA A 25 9.31 -1.58 18.53
N GLN A 26 8.55 -1.15 19.54
CA GLN A 26 8.09 -2.01 20.62
C GLN A 26 7.22 -3.17 20.13
N GLN A 27 6.32 -2.92 19.18
CA GLN A 27 5.39 -3.94 18.66
C GLN A 27 6.06 -4.98 17.77
N PHE A 28 7.11 -4.59 17.05
CA PHE A 28 7.88 -5.46 16.16
C PHE A 28 9.21 -5.94 16.77
N ALA A 29 9.40 -5.75 18.08
CA ALA A 29 10.60 -6.16 18.79
C ALA A 29 10.87 -7.66 18.59
N GLY A 30 12.13 -7.98 18.28
CA GLY A 30 12.55 -9.36 17.96
C GLY A 30 12.17 -9.85 16.55
N MET A 31 11.35 -9.10 15.80
CA MET A 31 10.99 -9.43 14.41
C MET A 31 11.68 -8.51 13.40
N VAL A 32 11.71 -7.21 13.71
CA VAL A 32 12.29 -6.16 12.87
C VAL A 32 13.18 -5.26 13.74
N SER A 33 14.34 -4.84 13.23
CA SER A 33 15.22 -3.93 13.98
C SER A 33 14.58 -2.55 14.14
N GLU A 34 14.87 -1.88 15.26
CA GLU A 34 14.39 -0.53 15.54
C GLU A 34 14.76 0.46 14.43
N GLU A 35 16.01 0.42 13.93
CA GLU A 35 16.48 1.21 12.79
C GLU A 35 15.59 1.02 11.54
N THR A 36 15.19 -0.23 11.25
CA THR A 36 14.33 -0.51 10.11
C THR A 36 12.92 0.02 10.33
N VAL A 37 12.39 -0.11 11.55
CA VAL A 37 11.06 0.40 11.90
C VAL A 37 11.02 1.92 11.77
N GLU A 38 12.03 2.61 12.31
CA GLU A 38 12.15 4.06 12.20
C GLU A 38 12.21 4.49 10.73
N ARG A 39 13.12 3.91 9.94
CA ARG A 39 13.24 4.21 8.51
C ARG A 39 11.91 3.98 7.77
N VAL A 40 11.24 2.86 8.00
CA VAL A 40 9.95 2.56 7.37
C VAL A 40 8.88 3.58 7.79
N GLY A 41 8.87 4.02 9.06
CA GLY A 41 7.98 5.07 9.54
C GLY A 41 8.16 6.39 8.80
N PHE A 42 9.39 6.89 8.75
CA PHE A 42 9.72 8.14 8.07
C PHE A 42 9.50 8.09 6.56
N GLU A 43 9.89 6.99 5.90
CA GLU A 43 9.62 6.80 4.48
C GLU A 43 8.13 6.76 4.16
N SER A 44 7.33 6.11 5.01
CA SER A 44 5.87 6.03 4.84
C SER A 44 5.23 7.40 4.95
N TYR A 45 5.66 8.20 5.92
CA TYR A 45 5.24 9.60 6.03
C TYR A 45 5.65 10.42 4.80
N ALA A 46 6.93 10.36 4.42
CA ALA A 46 7.45 11.11 3.28
C ALA A 46 6.75 10.72 1.96
N ALA A 47 6.41 9.45 1.78
CA ALA A 47 5.67 8.96 0.62
C ALA A 47 4.28 9.59 0.51
N LEU A 48 3.53 9.62 1.61
CA LEU A 48 2.20 10.21 1.64
C LEU A 48 2.24 11.74 1.58
N ALA A 49 3.22 12.37 2.25
CA ALA A 49 3.39 13.82 2.29
C ALA A 49 3.55 14.44 0.90
N ARG A 50 4.19 13.72 -0.06
CA ARG A 50 4.39 14.21 -1.42
C ARG A 50 3.10 14.47 -2.20
N THR A 51 2.02 13.78 -1.87
CA THR A 51 0.76 13.84 -2.63
C THR A 51 -0.45 14.20 -1.76
N ALA A 52 -0.28 14.36 -0.45
CA ALA A 52 -1.37 14.66 0.47
C ALA A 52 -1.86 16.10 0.31
N ASN A 53 -3.15 16.26 -0.02
CA ASN A 53 -3.82 17.57 -0.01
C ASN A 53 -4.28 17.98 1.41
N VAL A 54 -4.38 17.01 2.33
CA VAL A 54 -4.78 17.21 3.74
C VAL A 54 -3.70 16.64 4.65
N SER A 55 -3.03 17.51 5.42
CA SER A 55 -1.90 17.14 6.27
C SER A 55 -2.29 16.81 7.72
N THR A 56 -3.47 17.23 8.19
CA THR A 56 -3.92 17.07 9.58
C THR A 56 -3.89 15.62 10.08
N HIS A 57 -4.26 14.66 9.22
CA HIS A 57 -4.29 13.24 9.57
C HIS A 57 -3.09 12.45 9.04
N LEU A 58 -2.14 13.14 8.41
CA LEU A 58 -1.02 12.50 7.73
C LEU A 58 -0.15 11.63 8.67
N PRO A 59 0.18 12.05 9.90
CA PRO A 59 0.93 11.18 10.83
C PRO A 59 0.20 9.88 11.15
N THR A 60 -1.12 9.92 11.34
CA THR A 60 -1.94 8.74 11.66
C THR A 60 -1.99 7.78 10.48
N VAL A 61 -2.21 8.30 9.27
CA VAL A 61 -2.23 7.48 8.05
C VAL A 61 -0.84 6.90 7.76
N ALA A 62 0.22 7.67 8.02
CA ALA A 62 1.60 7.21 7.89
C ALA A 62 1.94 6.08 8.88
N GLU A 63 1.51 6.17 10.15
CA GLU A 63 1.70 5.08 11.11
C GLU A 63 0.99 3.80 10.66
N LYS A 64 -0.25 3.91 10.17
CA LYS A 64 -0.97 2.75 9.62
C LYS A 64 -0.24 2.16 8.41
N PHE A 65 0.19 2.99 7.47
CA PHE A 65 0.90 2.52 6.29
C PHE A 65 2.25 1.87 6.63
N ALA A 66 2.99 2.44 7.59
CA ALA A 66 4.23 1.87 8.10
C ALA A 66 3.99 0.51 8.75
N ARG A 67 2.94 0.38 9.56
CA ARG A 67 2.52 -0.88 10.18
C ARG A 67 2.23 -1.95 9.13
N ASP A 68 1.44 -1.64 8.11
CA ASP A 68 1.11 -2.60 7.04
C ASP A 68 2.38 -3.08 6.31
N ARG A 69 3.31 -2.16 6.02
CA ARG A 69 4.64 -2.49 5.45
C ARG A 69 5.48 -3.38 6.37
N LEU A 70 5.47 -3.14 7.68
CA LEU A 70 6.22 -3.93 8.66
C LEU A 70 5.64 -5.32 8.86
N VAL A 71 4.31 -5.46 8.86
CA VAL A 71 3.64 -6.77 8.85
C VAL A 71 4.06 -7.55 7.60
N ALA A 72 3.96 -6.94 6.42
CA ALA A 72 4.37 -7.58 5.16
C ALA A 72 5.85 -8.00 5.19
N LEU A 73 6.73 -7.16 5.73
CA LEU A 73 8.15 -7.47 5.90
C LEU A 73 8.35 -8.68 6.83
N ALA A 74 7.71 -8.69 8.01
CA ALA A 74 7.82 -9.79 8.96
C ALA A 74 7.25 -11.10 8.40
N GLN A 75 6.13 -11.05 7.66
CA GLN A 75 5.57 -12.22 6.99
C GLN A 75 6.47 -12.75 5.87
N SER A 76 7.11 -11.87 5.08
CA SER A 76 8.06 -12.29 4.05
C SER A 76 9.29 -13.01 4.61
N ARG A 77 9.66 -12.71 5.86
CA ARG A 77 10.72 -13.38 6.61
C ARG A 77 10.25 -14.64 7.35
N GLY A 78 8.95 -14.98 7.24
CA GLY A 78 8.36 -16.12 7.95
C GLY A 78 8.20 -15.91 9.46
N LEU A 79 8.35 -14.68 9.96
CA LEU A 79 8.23 -14.34 11.38
C LEU A 79 6.77 -14.15 11.82
N ILE A 80 5.89 -13.87 10.86
CA ILE A 80 4.43 -13.83 11.02
C ILE A 80 3.84 -14.80 10.01
N GLY A 81 2.97 -15.71 10.49
CA GLY A 81 2.27 -16.65 9.61
C GLY A 81 1.27 -15.96 8.69
N LYS A 82 1.05 -16.54 7.50
CA LYS A 82 0.02 -16.10 6.54
C LYS A 82 -1.17 -17.05 6.63
N PRO A 83 -2.25 -16.72 7.37
CA PRO A 83 -3.40 -17.62 7.50
C PRO A 83 -4.19 -17.75 6.19
N VAL A 84 -4.02 -16.79 5.27
CA VAL A 84 -4.65 -16.73 3.95
C VAL A 84 -3.63 -16.25 2.90
N PRO A 85 -3.86 -16.51 1.60
CA PRO A 85 -3.05 -15.91 0.53
C PRO A 85 -3.13 -14.38 0.54
N GLU A 86 -2.05 -13.72 0.18
CA GLU A 86 -1.98 -12.26 0.08
C GLU A 86 -1.92 -11.83 -1.38
N ILE A 87 -2.59 -10.72 -1.72
CA ILE A 87 -2.62 -10.14 -3.05
C ILE A 87 -2.17 -8.68 -2.97
N LEU A 88 -1.33 -8.26 -3.92
CA LEU A 88 -0.91 -6.87 -4.09
C LEU A 88 -1.51 -6.30 -5.38
N TYR A 89 -2.33 -5.26 -5.26
CA TYR A 89 -2.84 -4.49 -6.40
C TYR A 89 -1.98 -3.25 -6.63
N VAL A 90 -1.58 -3.03 -7.89
CA VAL A 90 -0.73 -1.89 -8.27
C VAL A 90 -1.39 -1.11 -9.41
N CYS A 91 -1.46 0.21 -9.27
CA CYS A 91 -1.75 1.13 -10.37
C CYS A 91 -0.93 2.41 -10.22
N VAL A 92 -0.85 3.21 -11.29
CA VAL A 92 0.05 4.38 -11.36
C VAL A 92 -0.19 5.39 -10.23
N GLN A 93 -1.45 5.74 -9.97
CA GLN A 93 -1.82 6.80 -9.01
C GLN A 93 -2.31 6.27 -7.65
N ASN A 94 -2.43 4.94 -7.49
CA ASN A 94 -3.05 4.29 -6.33
C ASN A 94 -4.43 4.86 -5.90
N SER A 95 -5.20 5.41 -6.84
CA SER A 95 -6.48 6.08 -6.61
C SER A 95 -7.62 5.57 -7.50
N GLY A 96 -7.38 4.51 -8.29
CA GLY A 96 -8.32 4.01 -9.29
C GLY A 96 -8.46 2.49 -9.25
N ARG A 97 -7.98 1.80 -10.29
CA ARG A 97 -8.18 0.36 -10.46
C ARG A 97 -7.68 -0.49 -9.30
N SER A 98 -6.53 -0.13 -8.70
CA SER A 98 -6.01 -0.88 -7.55
C SER A 98 -6.89 -0.75 -6.31
N GLN A 99 -7.56 0.39 -6.12
CA GLN A 99 -8.49 0.61 -5.00
C GLN A 99 -9.78 -0.17 -5.20
N MET A 100 -10.36 -0.13 -6.41
CA MET A 100 -11.56 -0.94 -6.72
C MET A 100 -11.29 -2.44 -6.61
N ALA A 101 -10.10 -2.90 -7.02
CA ALA A 101 -9.73 -4.31 -6.92
C ALA A 101 -9.46 -4.78 -5.49
N ALA A 102 -9.10 -3.87 -4.57
CA ALA A 102 -8.87 -4.22 -3.17
C ALA A 102 -10.13 -4.68 -2.43
N ASP A 103 -11.31 -4.35 -2.95
CA ASP A 103 -12.61 -4.80 -2.42
C ASP A 103 -13.06 -6.16 -2.97
N LEU A 104 -12.32 -6.75 -3.93
CA LEU A 104 -12.62 -8.06 -4.50
C LEU A 104 -12.03 -9.18 -3.65
N ASP A 105 -12.81 -10.24 -3.46
CA ASP A 105 -12.32 -11.51 -2.94
C ASP A 105 -11.58 -12.33 -4.03
N LEU A 106 -11.07 -13.50 -3.64
CA LEU A 106 -10.32 -14.36 -4.57
C LEU A 106 -11.15 -14.80 -5.79
N ASP A 107 -12.46 -14.97 -5.62
CA ASP A 107 -13.33 -15.38 -6.72
C ASP A 107 -13.64 -14.22 -7.66
N GLY A 108 -13.84 -13.01 -7.12
CA GLY A 108 -13.92 -11.77 -7.91
C GLY A 108 -12.67 -11.55 -8.76
N ILE A 109 -11.48 -11.82 -8.21
CA ILE A 109 -10.22 -11.73 -8.97
C ILE A 109 -10.11 -12.78 -10.07
N ARG A 110 -10.57 -14.01 -9.82
CA ARG A 110 -10.60 -15.06 -10.84
C ARG A 110 -11.51 -14.66 -11.99
N THR A 111 -12.68 -14.12 -11.70
CA THR A 111 -13.62 -13.61 -12.71
C THR A 111 -12.97 -12.54 -13.59
N VAL A 112 -12.41 -11.49 -12.98
CA VAL A 112 -11.74 -10.42 -13.73
C VAL A 112 -10.60 -10.95 -14.60
N ARG A 113 -9.78 -11.88 -14.07
CA ARG A 113 -8.69 -12.52 -14.83
C ARG A 113 -9.22 -13.31 -16.03
N ASP A 114 -10.31 -14.05 -15.85
CA ASP A 114 -10.84 -14.94 -16.87
C ASP A 114 -11.56 -14.15 -17.98
N GLU A 115 -12.26 -13.07 -17.63
CA GLU A 115 -12.81 -12.09 -18.58
C GLU A 115 -11.71 -11.40 -19.40
N ILE A 116 -10.64 -10.93 -18.75
CA ILE A 116 -9.47 -10.36 -19.45
C ILE A 116 -8.88 -11.38 -20.43
N ARG A 117 -8.73 -12.65 -20.00
CA ARG A 117 -8.19 -13.70 -20.87
C ARG A 117 -9.07 -13.91 -22.10
N GLN A 118 -10.39 -14.02 -21.91
CA GLN A 118 -11.33 -14.21 -23.01
C GLN A 118 -11.29 -13.03 -23.99
N HIS A 119 -11.29 -11.80 -23.47
CA HIS A 119 -11.26 -10.61 -24.31
C HIS A 119 -9.96 -10.51 -25.12
N VAL A 120 -8.81 -10.81 -24.51
CA VAL A 120 -7.52 -10.87 -25.20
C VAL A 120 -7.53 -11.94 -26.31
N GLN A 121 -8.09 -13.12 -26.05
CA GLN A 121 -8.18 -14.19 -27.06
C GLN A 121 -9.08 -13.80 -28.23
N GLN A 122 -10.20 -13.15 -27.96
CA GLN A 122 -11.08 -12.62 -29.00
C GLN A 122 -10.35 -11.59 -29.88
N LEU A 123 -9.70 -10.60 -29.24
CA LEU A 123 -8.92 -9.58 -29.95
C LEU A 123 -7.80 -10.20 -30.80
N LEU A 124 -7.10 -11.21 -30.29
CA LEU A 124 -6.07 -11.91 -31.05
C LEU A 124 -6.65 -12.62 -32.29
N THR A 125 -7.85 -13.19 -32.17
CA THR A 125 -8.53 -13.83 -33.30
C THR A 125 -8.94 -12.80 -34.36
N GLU A 126 -9.47 -11.65 -33.93
CA GLU A 126 -9.87 -10.55 -34.81
C GLU A 126 -8.69 -9.88 -35.51
N LEU A 127 -7.55 -9.71 -34.82
CA LEU A 127 -6.35 -9.05 -35.33
C LEU A 127 -5.45 -9.99 -36.15
N THR A 128 -5.67 -11.29 -36.09
CA THR A 128 -4.90 -12.30 -36.83
C THR A 128 -5.79 -13.07 -37.82
N PRO A 129 -6.49 -12.42 -38.77
CA PRO A 129 -7.08 -13.16 -39.85
C PRO A 129 -5.94 -13.61 -40.77
N ASP A 130 -5.65 -14.92 -40.74
CA ASP A 130 -4.96 -15.65 -41.79
C ASP A 130 -3.45 -15.34 -42.01
N LEU A 131 -2.61 -15.69 -41.03
CA LEU A 131 -1.17 -15.92 -41.29
C LEU A 131 -0.90 -17.19 -42.14
N THR A 132 -1.95 -17.97 -42.45
CA THR A 132 -1.88 -19.22 -43.21
C THR A 132 -2.14 -19.06 -44.71
N ALA A 133 -2.75 -17.97 -45.17
CA ALA A 133 -3.05 -17.75 -46.59
C ALA A 133 -1.88 -17.29 -47.49
N HIS A 134 -0.74 -16.86 -46.92
CA HIS A 134 0.40 -16.31 -47.69
C HIS A 134 1.59 -17.27 -47.88
N ARG A 135 1.44 -18.57 -47.57
CA ARG A 135 2.40 -19.61 -47.98
C ARG A 135 1.77 -20.51 -49.05
N SER A 136 1.71 -20.01 -50.28
CA SER A 136 1.51 -20.81 -51.49
C SER A 136 2.36 -20.22 -52.60
#